data_AF-E4XSW9-F1
#
_entry.id   AF-E4XSW9-F1
#
_cell.length_a   1.000
_cell.length_b   1.000
_cell.length_c   1.000
_cell.angle_alpha   90.00
_cell.angle_beta   90.00
_cell.angle_gamma   90.00
#
_symmetry.space_group_name_H-M   'P 1'
#
loop_
_entity.id
_entity.type
_entity.pdbx_description
1 polymer ?
#
loop_
_entity_poly.entity_id
_entity_poly.type
_entity_poly.pdbx_seq_one_letter_code
_entity_poly.pdbx_strand_id
1 'polypeptide(L)'
;MSNGPPSTTYSESNLTNTTPPDFNSPADQTHEISKAAINELIKNQVDPIWNALGKAMKERAEMQKKIDELETSEQELKNQVENFDLNNAQLVDRVEKVETENAELKQMLNEMEISGQIKRLEKQHDSEREEWKSEKQEMEEKMETLELNLNLELKNEIKKRQDLGELIMMRTELGEIGGAGHFFGNDKEIDKDGVRDEMRDKDLKKVLRLLAAGEKKINLKFYIRHNWEVAEAGWTIQFKTADKDYGGDGKYFYLWISNKEGGAKFKAIAQQIKWNGEEKNRRELRSEKDGTRERIKYEDVAGYVFVRFNITFL
;
A
#
# COMPACT_ATOMS: atom_id res chain seq x y z
N MET A 1 0.90 17.61 73.65
CA MET A 1 0.92 18.96 74.25
C MET A 1 -0.54 19.36 74.49
N SER A 2 -1.02 19.24 75.74
CA SER A 2 -1.50 20.36 76.60
C SER A 2 -2.69 21.13 75.99
N ASN A 3 -3.91 21.14 76.53
CA ASN A 3 -4.31 21.64 77.86
C ASN A 3 -5.67 21.06 78.32
N GLY A 4 -5.87 21.04 79.65
CA GLY A 4 -7.07 20.59 80.37
C GLY A 4 -8.21 21.62 80.59
N PRO A 5 -9.15 21.35 81.54
CA PRO A 5 -10.61 21.67 81.52
C PRO A 5 -11.04 22.86 82.42
N PRO A 6 -12.35 23.13 82.65
CA PRO A 6 -13.10 22.59 83.83
C PRO A 6 -14.61 22.28 83.54
N SER A 7 -15.30 21.30 84.15
CA SER A 7 -15.85 21.13 85.52
C SER A 7 -16.97 22.11 85.93
N THR A 8 -18.20 21.59 86.14
CA THR A 8 -19.14 22.02 87.22
C THR A 8 -20.20 20.95 87.51
N THR A 9 -20.49 20.78 88.80
CA THR A 9 -21.35 19.80 89.51
C THR A 9 -22.46 20.57 90.24
N TYR A 10 -23.69 20.07 90.35
CA TYR A 10 -24.71 20.35 91.41
C TYR A 10 -25.84 19.29 91.24
N SER A 11 -26.10 18.32 92.11
CA SER A 11 -26.50 18.24 93.55
C SER A 11 -28.02 18.34 93.82
N GLU A 12 -28.52 17.29 94.47
CA GLU A 12 -29.89 16.97 94.92
C GLU A 12 -30.44 17.87 96.06
N SER A 13 -31.78 17.94 96.20
CA SER A 13 -32.54 17.98 97.48
C SER A 13 -34.05 18.13 97.18
N ASN A 14 -34.95 17.15 97.38
CA ASN A 14 -35.60 16.64 98.62
C ASN A 14 -36.58 17.60 99.36
N LEU A 15 -37.78 17.05 99.65
CA LEU A 15 -38.67 17.24 100.82
C LEU A 15 -39.56 18.51 100.88
N THR A 16 -40.88 18.43 100.67
CA THR A 16 -42.03 18.05 101.57
C THR A 16 -42.50 19.11 102.59
N ASN A 17 -43.83 19.19 102.72
CA ASN A 17 -44.64 19.61 103.90
C ASN A 17 -44.66 21.12 104.19
N THR A 18 -45.74 21.79 104.63
CA THR A 18 -46.90 21.41 105.46
C THR A 18 -48.03 22.45 105.25
N THR A 19 -49.27 21.98 105.16
CA THR A 19 -50.50 22.78 105.43
C THR A 19 -50.86 22.65 106.91
N PRO A 20 -51.18 23.73 107.65
CA PRO A 20 -51.89 23.64 108.92
C PRO A 20 -53.41 23.75 108.70
N PRO A 21 -54.23 22.82 109.23
CA PRO A 21 -55.67 23.01 109.37
C PRO A 21 -55.93 23.75 110.69
N ASP A 22 -56.82 24.74 110.71
CA ASP A 22 -57.45 25.10 111.97
C ASP A 22 -58.90 25.54 111.81
N PHE A 23 -59.75 24.83 112.54
CA PHE A 23 -61.16 25.09 112.78
C PHE A 23 -61.27 26.22 113.79
N ASN A 24 -62.22 27.14 113.61
CA ASN A 24 -62.95 27.71 114.75
C ASN A 24 -64.27 28.33 114.27
N SER A 25 -65.36 27.60 114.50
CA SER A 25 -66.71 28.17 114.63
C SER A 25 -66.89 28.72 116.04
N PRO A 26 -67.28 29.99 116.22
CA PRO A 26 -67.89 30.45 117.45
C PRO A 26 -69.41 30.35 117.38
N ALA A 27 -69.99 29.85 118.46
CA ALA A 27 -71.41 29.74 118.73
C ALA A 27 -72.05 31.08 119.13
N ASP A 28 -73.38 31.08 119.11
CA ASP A 28 -74.33 32.01 119.74
C ASP A 28 -74.53 33.39 119.08
N GLN A 29 -75.73 33.95 118.94
CA GLN A 29 -77.07 33.59 119.42
C GLN A 29 -78.11 34.41 118.62
N THR A 30 -79.35 33.91 118.61
CA THR A 30 -80.62 34.64 118.36
C THR A 30 -80.89 35.22 116.97
N HIS A 31 -81.66 34.49 116.15
CA HIS A 31 -82.98 34.95 115.71
C HIS A 31 -83.79 33.76 115.16
N GLU A 32 -85.02 33.63 115.63
CA GLU A 32 -85.98 32.61 115.22
C GLU A 32 -86.32 32.74 113.72
N ILE A 33 -85.70 31.88 112.92
CA ILE A 33 -86.21 31.39 111.64
C ILE A 33 -86.01 29.88 111.69
N SER A 34 -87.04 29.07 111.45
CA SER A 34 -87.01 27.63 111.75
C SER A 34 -85.83 26.93 111.03
N LYS A 35 -84.98 26.22 111.80
CA LYS A 35 -83.84 25.41 111.31
C LYS A 35 -84.20 24.47 110.15
N ALA A 36 -85.47 24.05 110.07
CA ALA A 36 -85.99 23.23 108.97
C ALA A 36 -85.97 23.97 107.62
N ALA A 37 -86.37 25.25 107.60
CA ALA A 37 -86.36 26.06 106.37
C ALA A 37 -84.92 26.35 105.88
N ILE A 38 -83.97 26.56 106.80
CA ILE A 38 -82.56 26.78 106.46
C ILE A 38 -81.91 25.49 105.92
N ASN A 39 -82.16 24.33 106.55
CA ASN A 39 -81.65 23.06 106.06
C ASN A 39 -82.28 22.65 104.72
N GLU A 40 -83.55 22.97 104.49
CA GLU A 40 -84.21 22.74 103.19
C GLU A 40 -83.68 23.70 102.11
N LEU A 41 -83.37 24.95 102.46
CA LEU A 41 -82.69 25.91 101.59
C LEU A 41 -81.27 25.44 101.24
N ILE A 42 -80.52 24.93 102.22
CA ILE A 42 -79.18 24.36 101.99
C ILE A 42 -79.27 23.15 101.06
N LYS A 43 -80.21 22.24 101.30
CA LYS A 43 -80.35 21.02 100.49
C LYS A 43 -80.87 21.28 99.08
N ASN A 44 -81.78 22.24 98.90
CA ASN A 44 -82.39 22.54 97.60
C ASN A 44 -81.62 23.59 96.79
N GLN A 45 -80.89 24.51 97.43
CA GLN A 45 -80.18 25.58 96.74
C GLN A 45 -78.65 25.48 96.87
N VAL A 46 -78.10 24.99 97.99
CA VAL A 46 -76.66 25.05 98.28
C VAL A 46 -75.94 23.74 97.93
N ASP A 47 -76.51 22.56 98.24
CA ASP A 47 -75.94 21.26 97.88
C ASP A 47 -75.79 21.04 96.36
N PRO A 48 -76.75 21.48 95.50
CA PRO A 48 -76.56 21.44 94.04
C PRO A 48 -75.38 22.31 93.59
N ILE A 49 -75.15 23.45 94.25
CA ILE A 49 -74.04 24.35 93.96
C ILE A 49 -72.70 23.71 94.37
N TRP A 50 -72.61 23.08 95.55
CA TRP A 50 -71.39 22.39 95.97
C TRP A 50 -71.07 21.15 95.12
N ASN A 51 -72.09 20.37 94.75
CA ASN A 51 -71.92 19.24 93.83
C ASN A 51 -71.50 19.71 92.43
N ALA A 52 -72.10 20.78 91.91
CA ALA A 52 -71.71 21.40 90.65
C ALA A 52 -70.27 21.95 90.72
N LEU A 53 -69.89 22.56 91.84
CA LEU A 53 -68.55 23.10 92.06
C LEU A 53 -67.51 21.99 92.18
N GLY A 54 -67.79 20.93 92.94
CA GLY A 54 -66.92 19.75 93.06
C GLY A 54 -66.73 19.04 91.72
N LYS A 55 -67.81 18.92 90.93
CA LYS A 55 -67.75 18.39 89.56
C LYS A 55 -66.93 19.30 88.64
N ALA A 56 -67.16 20.61 88.70
CA ALA A 56 -66.40 21.59 87.92
C ALA A 56 -64.91 21.62 88.29
N MET A 57 -64.56 21.45 89.57
CA MET A 57 -63.17 21.34 90.01
C MET A 57 -62.51 20.06 89.50
N LYS A 58 -63.23 18.93 89.49
CA LYS A 58 -62.74 17.67 88.93
C LYS A 58 -62.57 17.75 87.41
N GLU A 59 -63.56 18.28 86.71
CA GLU A 59 -63.50 18.54 85.25
C GLU A 59 -62.35 19.50 84.92
N ARG A 60 -62.10 20.54 85.74
CA ARG A 60 -60.95 21.43 85.58
C ARG A 60 -59.61 20.73 85.78
N ALA A 61 -59.48 19.86 86.79
CA ALA A 61 -58.25 19.10 87.01
C ALA A 61 -57.98 18.10 85.87
N GLU A 62 -59.02 17.45 85.35
CA GLU A 62 -58.92 16.57 84.17
C GLU A 62 -58.56 17.34 82.90
N MET A 63 -59.12 18.55 82.70
CA MET A 63 -58.72 19.42 81.60
C MET A 63 -57.28 19.89 81.73
N GLN A 64 -56.83 20.26 82.93
CA GLN A 64 -55.43 20.67 83.14
C GLN A 64 -54.48 19.53 82.80
N LYS A 65 -54.78 18.31 83.25
CA LYS A 65 -53.97 17.14 82.92
C LYS A 65 -53.88 16.90 81.41
N LYS A 66 -54.99 17.06 80.68
CA LYS A 66 -55.00 16.95 79.21
C LYS A 66 -54.20 18.06 78.53
N ILE A 67 -54.20 19.27 79.09
CA ILE A 67 -53.38 20.39 78.57
C ILE A 67 -51.90 20.03 78.72
N ASP A 68 -51.47 19.56 79.89
CA ASP A 68 -50.07 19.21 80.14
C ASP A 68 -49.61 18.04 79.23
N GLU A 69 -50.48 17.03 79.00
CA GLU A 69 -50.25 15.93 78.07
C GLU A 69 -50.14 16.41 76.61
N LEU A 70 -50.97 17.37 76.20
CA LEU A 70 -50.94 17.98 74.86
C LEU A 70 -49.67 18.82 74.66
N GLU A 71 -49.26 19.62 75.64
CA GLU A 71 -48.03 20.43 75.59
C GLU A 71 -46.79 19.53 75.46
N THR A 72 -46.76 18.40 76.18
CA THR A 72 -45.67 17.42 76.07
C THR A 72 -45.61 16.79 74.68
N SER A 73 -46.76 16.40 74.14
CA SER A 73 -46.88 15.83 72.79
C SER A 73 -46.50 16.84 71.69
N GLU A 74 -46.90 18.10 71.84
CA GLU A 74 -46.51 19.19 70.93
C GLU A 74 -44.99 19.37 70.91
N GLN A 75 -44.35 19.34 72.07
CA GLN A 75 -42.90 19.47 72.16
C GLN A 75 -42.15 18.28 71.53
N GLU A 76 -42.64 17.04 71.71
CA GLU A 76 -42.08 15.87 71.04
C GLU A 76 -42.24 15.93 69.52
N LEU A 77 -43.42 16.32 69.02
CA LEU A 77 -43.66 16.53 67.60
C LEU A 77 -42.73 17.61 67.02
N LYS A 78 -42.54 18.72 67.73
CA LYS A 78 -41.63 19.78 67.32
C LYS A 78 -40.19 19.28 67.18
N ASN A 79 -39.70 18.53 68.16
CA ASN A 79 -38.36 17.94 68.11
C ASN A 79 -38.22 16.94 66.94
N GLN A 80 -39.27 16.18 66.61
CA GLN A 80 -39.27 15.29 65.45
C GLN A 80 -39.22 16.06 64.13
N VAL A 81 -39.98 17.14 64.00
CA VAL A 81 -39.98 18.00 62.81
C VAL A 81 -38.60 18.63 62.61
N GLU A 82 -37.99 19.18 63.67
CA GLU A 82 -36.64 19.76 63.59
C GLU A 82 -35.58 18.71 63.18
N ASN A 83 -35.67 17.49 63.70
CA ASN A 83 -34.79 16.39 63.25
C ASN A 83 -35.03 15.99 61.79
N PHE A 84 -36.27 16.04 61.31
CA PHE A 84 -36.60 15.79 59.91
C PHE A 84 -36.05 16.87 58.98
N ASP A 85 -36.16 18.14 59.38
CA ASP A 85 -35.63 19.27 58.61
C ASP A 85 -34.10 19.19 58.50
N LEU A 86 -33.42 18.84 59.60
CA LEU A 86 -31.97 18.63 59.59
C LEU A 86 -31.55 17.48 58.66
N ASN A 87 -32.24 16.33 58.75
CA ASN A 87 -31.97 15.19 57.87
C ASN A 87 -32.26 15.51 56.40
N ASN A 88 -33.33 16.25 56.12
CA ASN A 88 -33.66 16.68 54.76
C ASN A 88 -32.60 17.62 54.20
N ALA A 89 -32.12 18.59 54.99
CA ALA A 89 -31.03 19.48 54.57
C ALA A 89 -29.77 18.68 54.22
N GLN A 90 -29.39 17.70 55.04
CA GLN A 90 -28.24 16.82 54.76
C GLN A 90 -28.45 15.95 53.51
N LEU A 91 -29.67 15.48 53.26
CA LEU A 91 -29.99 14.72 52.04
C LEU A 91 -29.90 15.60 50.79
N VAL A 92 -30.37 16.84 50.85
CA VAL A 92 -30.26 17.81 49.74
C VAL A 92 -28.79 18.05 49.39
N ASP A 93 -27.94 18.35 50.38
CA ASP A 93 -26.49 18.55 50.16
C ASP A 93 -25.83 17.32 49.52
N ARG A 94 -26.22 16.11 49.97
CA ARG A 94 -25.70 14.86 49.39
C ARG A 94 -26.17 14.64 47.95
N VAL A 95 -27.41 14.99 47.63
CA VAL A 95 -27.95 14.90 46.27
C VAL A 95 -27.21 15.87 45.35
N GLU A 96 -27.02 17.11 45.76
CA GLU A 96 -26.29 18.12 44.97
C GLU A 96 -24.83 17.69 44.71
N LYS A 97 -24.17 17.10 45.72
CA LYS A 97 -22.84 16.50 45.56
C LYS A 97 -22.82 15.34 44.57
N VAL A 98 -23.84 14.47 44.58
CA VAL A 98 -23.92 13.35 43.61
C VAL A 98 -24.24 13.85 42.21
N GLU A 99 -25.05 14.90 42.07
CA GLU A 99 -25.36 15.51 40.77
C GLU A 99 -24.12 16.12 40.12
N THR A 100 -23.30 16.83 40.91
CA THR A 100 -22.02 17.40 40.44
C THR A 100 -21.02 16.30 40.07
N GLU A 101 -20.82 15.28 40.91
CA GLU A 101 -19.96 14.13 40.59
C GLU A 101 -20.42 13.37 39.33
N ASN A 102 -21.73 13.21 39.13
CA ASN A 102 -22.27 12.59 37.92
C ASN A 102 -22.02 13.43 36.66
N ALA A 103 -22.05 14.76 36.76
CA ALA A 103 -21.73 15.64 35.65
C ALA A 103 -20.25 15.52 35.25
N GLU A 104 -19.35 15.50 36.23
CA GLU A 104 -17.90 15.32 36.01
C GLU A 104 -17.59 13.95 35.38
N LEU A 105 -18.21 12.87 35.87
CA LEU A 105 -18.04 11.53 35.31
C LEU A 105 -18.50 11.45 33.85
N LYS A 106 -19.62 12.08 33.50
CA LYS A 106 -20.10 12.15 32.11
C LYS A 106 -19.11 12.90 31.21
N GLN A 107 -18.51 13.97 31.71
CA GLN A 107 -17.50 14.72 30.96
C GLN A 107 -16.26 13.85 30.70
N MET A 108 -15.71 13.19 31.73
CA MET A 108 -14.54 12.31 31.57
C MET A 108 -14.81 11.16 30.60
N LEU A 109 -16.02 10.58 30.62
CA LEU A 109 -16.39 9.50 29.70
C LEU A 109 -16.32 9.98 28.24
N ASN A 110 -16.86 11.17 27.95
CA ASN A 110 -16.80 11.78 26.61
C ASN A 110 -15.36 12.07 26.19
N GLU A 111 -14.53 12.62 27.07
CA GLU A 111 -13.11 12.89 26.78
C GLU A 111 -12.34 11.61 26.48
N MET A 112 -12.62 10.54 27.23
CA MET A 112 -12.01 9.23 27.01
C MET A 112 -12.42 8.61 25.67
N GLU A 113 -13.70 8.74 25.29
CA GLU A 113 -14.20 8.28 24.00
C GLU A 113 -13.54 9.03 22.84
N ILE A 114 -13.45 10.37 22.93
CA ILE A 114 -12.77 11.21 21.94
C ILE A 114 -11.29 10.80 21.82
N SER A 115 -10.59 10.62 22.94
CA SER A 115 -9.18 10.18 22.92
C SER A 115 -9.01 8.81 22.26
N GLY A 116 -9.92 7.87 22.52
CA GLY A 116 -9.92 6.56 21.87
C GLY A 116 -10.15 6.64 20.37
N GLN A 117 -11.02 7.54 19.90
CA GLN A 117 -11.25 7.79 18.48
C GLN A 117 -10.01 8.40 17.80
N ILE A 118 -9.38 9.40 18.43
CA ILE A 118 -8.15 10.04 17.91
C ILE A 118 -7.04 8.99 17.69
N LYS A 119 -6.77 8.13 18.69
CA LYS A 119 -5.75 7.08 18.58
C LYS A 119 -6.01 6.09 17.44
N ARG A 120 -7.29 5.77 17.18
CA ARG A 120 -7.67 4.89 16.05
C ARG A 120 -7.39 5.56 14.71
N LEU A 121 -7.73 6.84 14.58
CA LEU A 121 -7.46 7.62 13.37
C LEU A 121 -5.97 7.80 13.11
N GLU A 122 -5.16 8.08 14.14
CA GLU A 122 -3.70 8.18 14.02
C GLU A 122 -3.10 6.88 13.48
N LYS A 123 -3.50 5.74 14.06
CA LYS A 123 -3.02 4.42 13.60
C LYS A 123 -3.42 4.12 12.16
N GLN A 124 -4.63 4.50 11.76
CA GLN A 124 -5.09 4.33 10.38
C GLN A 124 -4.26 5.19 9.41
N HIS A 125 -4.08 6.47 9.74
CA HIS A 125 -3.31 7.40 8.91
C HIS A 125 -1.83 7.01 8.78
N ASP A 126 -1.22 6.48 9.84
CA ASP A 126 0.14 5.94 9.78
C ASP A 126 0.22 4.72 8.85
N SER A 127 -0.79 3.85 8.87
CA SER A 127 -0.84 2.68 7.98
C SER A 127 -0.99 3.11 6.51
N GLU A 128 -1.89 4.05 6.23
CA GLU A 128 -2.08 4.63 4.88
C GLU A 128 -0.81 5.33 4.37
N ARG A 129 -0.06 6.01 5.26
CA ARG A 129 1.21 6.65 4.92
C ARG A 129 2.28 5.64 4.52
N GLU A 130 2.39 4.52 5.23
CA GLU A 130 3.36 3.48 4.89
C GLU A 130 2.96 2.75 3.59
N GLU A 131 1.67 2.52 3.36
CA GLU A 131 1.16 1.99 2.10
C GLU A 131 1.52 2.90 0.92
N TRP A 132 1.27 4.21 1.05
CA TRP A 132 1.60 5.17 0.00
C TRP A 132 3.11 5.26 -0.28
N LYS A 133 3.96 5.14 0.75
CA LYS A 133 5.42 5.05 0.55
C LYS A 133 5.82 3.82 -0.24
N SER A 134 5.23 2.66 0.08
CA SER A 134 5.49 1.40 -0.62
C SER A 134 5.04 1.47 -2.08
N GLU A 135 3.84 1.99 -2.35
CA GLU A 135 3.33 2.16 -3.71
C GLU A 135 4.19 3.12 -4.53
N LYS A 136 4.63 4.23 -3.92
CA LYS A 136 5.52 5.18 -4.57
C LYS A 136 6.83 4.53 -4.98
N GLN A 137 7.45 3.75 -4.09
CA GLN A 137 8.70 3.05 -4.38
C GLN A 137 8.49 2.03 -5.52
N GLU A 138 7.40 1.25 -5.48
CA GLU A 138 7.10 0.28 -6.54
C GLU A 138 6.91 0.96 -7.91
N MET A 139 6.28 2.14 -7.93
CA MET A 139 6.10 2.92 -9.16
C MET A 139 7.43 3.45 -9.70
N GLU A 140 8.33 3.89 -8.82
CA GLU A 140 9.66 4.39 -9.18
C GLU A 140 10.53 3.27 -9.78
N GLU A 141 10.54 2.07 -9.16
CA GLU A 141 11.22 0.89 -9.68
C GLU A 141 10.68 0.44 -11.06
N LYS A 142 9.34 0.49 -11.24
CA LYS A 142 8.71 0.22 -12.54
C LYS A 142 9.11 1.24 -13.60
N MET A 143 9.22 2.53 -13.23
CA MET A 143 9.61 3.59 -14.13
C MET A 143 11.06 3.44 -14.60
N GLU A 144 11.98 3.15 -13.68
CA GLU A 144 13.39 2.89 -14.01
C GLU A 144 13.54 1.68 -14.94
N THR A 145 12.79 0.61 -14.69
CA THR A 145 12.80 -0.59 -15.54
C THR A 145 12.32 -0.30 -16.96
N LEU A 146 11.24 0.50 -17.09
CA LEU A 146 10.73 0.92 -18.40
C LEU A 146 11.74 1.80 -19.14
N GLU A 147 12.38 2.73 -18.44
CA GLU A 147 13.39 3.61 -19.02
C GLU A 147 14.62 2.84 -19.53
N LEU A 148 15.11 1.85 -18.76
CA LEU A 148 16.20 0.97 -19.17
C LEU A 148 15.85 0.16 -20.42
N ASN A 149 14.64 -0.42 -20.47
CA ASN A 149 14.18 -1.20 -21.62
C ASN A 149 14.06 -0.33 -22.88
N LEU A 150 13.47 0.86 -22.76
CA LEU A 150 13.34 1.81 -23.87
C LEU A 150 14.71 2.23 -24.40
N ASN A 151 15.66 2.52 -23.51
CA ASN A 151 17.03 2.88 -23.87
C ASN A 151 17.76 1.74 -24.59
N LEU A 152 17.55 0.49 -24.17
CA LEU A 152 18.12 -0.68 -24.83
C LEU A 152 17.55 -0.88 -26.24
N GLU A 153 16.23 -0.77 -26.39
CA GLU A 153 15.55 -0.89 -27.68
C GLU A 153 16.00 0.21 -28.65
N LEU A 154 16.09 1.46 -28.18
CA LEU A 154 16.57 2.59 -28.98
C LEU A 154 18.01 2.38 -29.45
N LYS A 155 18.91 1.93 -28.57
CA LYS A 155 20.30 1.62 -28.94
C LYS A 155 20.38 0.54 -30.01
N ASN A 156 19.58 -0.51 -29.87
CA ASN A 156 19.51 -1.59 -30.86
C ASN A 156 19.00 -1.10 -32.21
N GLU A 157 17.99 -0.22 -32.22
CA GLU A 157 17.43 0.35 -33.45
C GLU A 157 18.40 1.31 -34.14
N ILE A 158 19.11 2.15 -33.38
CA ILE A 158 20.17 3.02 -33.92
C ILE A 158 21.26 2.17 -34.58
N LYS A 159 21.69 1.10 -33.92
CA LYS A 159 22.70 0.18 -34.46
C LYS A 159 22.23 -0.47 -35.76
N LYS A 160 21.00 -1.00 -35.81
CA LYS A 160 20.42 -1.58 -37.04
C LYS A 160 20.40 -0.58 -38.19
N ARG A 161 20.06 0.69 -37.91
CA ARG A 161 20.04 1.75 -38.92
C ARG A 161 21.44 2.11 -39.42
N GLN A 162 22.45 2.11 -38.54
CA GLN A 162 23.85 2.30 -38.91
C GLN A 162 24.33 1.16 -39.80
N ASP A 163 24.14 -0.09 -39.36
CA ASP A 163 24.51 -1.29 -40.12
C ASP A 163 23.84 -1.31 -41.51
N LEU A 164 22.56 -0.93 -41.58
CA LEU A 164 21.83 -0.80 -42.84
C LEU A 164 22.38 0.32 -43.73
N GLY A 165 22.74 1.46 -43.14
CA GLY A 165 23.36 2.57 -43.86
C GLY A 165 24.71 2.18 -44.46
N GLU A 166 25.56 1.50 -43.70
CA GLU A 166 26.84 0.95 -44.18
C GLU A 166 26.64 -0.05 -45.31
N LEU A 167 25.67 -0.98 -45.18
CA LEU A 167 25.33 -1.94 -46.23
C LEU A 167 24.89 -1.23 -47.52
N ILE A 168 24.04 -0.20 -47.42
CA ILE A 168 23.58 0.57 -48.58
C ILE A 168 24.76 1.28 -49.26
N MET A 169 25.62 1.97 -48.48
CA MET A 169 26.80 2.63 -49.04
C MET A 169 27.72 1.64 -49.76
N MET A 170 27.98 0.47 -49.15
CA MET A 170 28.81 -0.56 -49.78
C MET A 170 28.17 -1.12 -51.06
N ARG A 171 26.85 -1.33 -51.08
CA ARG A 171 26.13 -1.72 -52.30
C ARG A 171 26.26 -0.68 -53.41
N THR A 172 26.14 0.60 -53.06
CA THR A 172 26.28 1.69 -54.04
C THR A 172 27.72 1.81 -54.55
N GLU A 173 28.73 1.66 -53.69
CA GLU A 173 30.14 1.71 -54.09
C GLU A 173 30.53 0.53 -54.99
N LEU A 174 30.13 -0.68 -54.61
CA LEU A 174 30.52 -1.90 -55.32
C LEU A 174 29.66 -2.15 -56.55
N GLY A 175 28.35 -1.89 -56.46
CA GLY A 175 27.39 -2.26 -57.47
C GLY A 175 27.41 -3.75 -57.82
N GLU A 176 26.71 -4.12 -58.89
CA GLU A 176 26.69 -5.51 -59.36
C GLU A 176 28.05 -5.98 -59.87
N ILE A 177 28.81 -5.07 -60.49
CA ILE A 177 30.12 -5.35 -61.07
C ILE A 177 31.14 -5.68 -59.97
N GLY A 178 31.13 -4.95 -58.85
CA GLY A 178 32.03 -5.15 -57.72
C GLY A 178 31.66 -6.31 -56.79
N GLY A 179 30.65 -7.11 -57.14
CA GLY A 179 30.32 -8.35 -56.44
C GLY A 179 29.06 -8.31 -55.57
N ALA A 180 28.34 -7.18 -55.49
CA ALA A 180 27.04 -7.14 -54.81
C ALA A 180 25.94 -7.73 -55.71
N GLY A 181 24.96 -8.45 -55.15
CA GLY A 181 23.87 -9.01 -55.94
C GLY A 181 24.33 -10.06 -56.96
N HIS A 182 23.56 -10.26 -58.02
CA HIS A 182 23.92 -11.15 -59.14
C HIS A 182 24.27 -10.33 -60.37
N PHE A 183 25.22 -10.82 -61.17
CA PHE A 183 25.62 -10.18 -62.41
C PHE A 183 25.58 -11.17 -63.58
N PHE A 184 24.90 -10.79 -64.65
CA PHE A 184 24.77 -11.56 -65.90
C PHE A 184 25.05 -10.68 -67.14
N GLY A 185 25.82 -9.59 -66.97
CA GLY A 185 26.11 -8.62 -68.03
C GLY A 185 27.34 -8.97 -68.87
N ASN A 186 27.91 -7.95 -69.55
CA ASN A 186 29.08 -8.08 -70.43
C ASN A 186 30.36 -8.44 -69.66
N ASP A 187 30.53 -9.72 -69.37
CA ASP A 187 31.60 -10.23 -68.51
C ASP A 187 32.89 -10.55 -69.28
N LYS A 188 33.15 -9.83 -70.37
CA LYS A 188 34.44 -9.78 -71.05
C LYS A 188 35.51 -9.22 -70.11
N GLU A 189 36.77 -9.49 -70.42
CA GLU A 189 37.90 -8.77 -69.81
C GLU A 189 37.86 -7.29 -70.24
N ILE A 190 38.29 -6.37 -69.38
CA ILE A 190 38.23 -4.92 -69.64
C ILE A 190 39.03 -4.53 -70.90
N ASP A 191 40.16 -5.17 -71.14
CA ASP A 191 40.97 -4.94 -72.35
C ASP A 191 40.33 -5.49 -73.65
N LYS A 192 39.19 -6.20 -73.52
CA LYS A 192 38.34 -6.72 -74.60
C LYS A 192 36.94 -6.09 -74.57
N ASP A 193 36.85 -4.81 -74.19
CA ASP A 193 35.60 -4.05 -74.09
C ASP A 193 34.63 -4.62 -73.04
N GLY A 194 35.14 -5.30 -72.03
CA GLY A 194 34.39 -5.75 -70.87
C GLY A 194 34.15 -4.67 -69.84
N VAL A 195 33.18 -4.91 -68.95
CA VAL A 195 32.89 -4.00 -67.84
C VAL A 195 33.48 -4.49 -66.51
N ARG A 196 34.16 -5.65 -66.52
CA ARG A 196 34.60 -6.31 -65.29
C ARG A 196 35.75 -7.32 -65.49
N ASP A 197 36.79 -7.20 -64.69
CA ASP A 197 37.88 -8.18 -64.59
C ASP A 197 37.63 -9.24 -63.49
N GLU A 198 38.52 -10.22 -63.39
CA GLU A 198 38.53 -11.17 -62.29
C GLU A 198 38.73 -10.51 -60.92
N MET A 199 38.18 -11.13 -59.89
CA MET A 199 38.32 -10.66 -58.52
C MET A 199 39.72 -10.92 -57.99
N ARG A 200 40.28 -9.89 -57.35
CA ARG A 200 41.56 -9.95 -56.63
C ARG A 200 41.30 -9.94 -55.12
N ASP A 201 42.34 -10.14 -54.33
CA ASP A 201 42.27 -10.15 -52.85
C ASP A 201 41.48 -8.96 -52.27
N LYS A 202 41.71 -7.74 -52.79
CA LYS A 202 41.01 -6.54 -52.32
C LYS A 202 39.51 -6.58 -52.60
N ASP A 203 39.10 -7.08 -53.78
CA ASP A 203 37.69 -7.17 -54.16
C ASP A 203 36.99 -8.23 -53.32
N LEU A 204 37.64 -9.38 -53.12
CA LEU A 204 37.14 -10.44 -52.25
C LEU A 204 36.95 -9.95 -50.81
N LYS A 205 37.88 -9.17 -50.26
CA LYS A 205 37.72 -8.54 -48.93
C LYS A 205 36.49 -7.63 -48.88
N LYS A 206 36.25 -6.82 -49.91
CA LYS A 206 35.05 -5.98 -49.97
C LYS A 206 33.76 -6.81 -50.03
N VAL A 207 33.74 -7.89 -50.80
CA VAL A 207 32.60 -8.82 -50.87
C VAL A 207 32.35 -9.51 -49.52
N LEU A 208 33.39 -9.93 -48.80
CA LEU A 208 33.25 -10.51 -47.46
C LEU A 208 32.70 -9.49 -46.44
N ARG A 209 33.05 -8.21 -46.57
CA ARG A 209 32.43 -7.14 -45.75
C ARG A 209 30.95 -6.94 -46.07
N LEU A 210 30.54 -7.03 -47.34
CA LEU A 210 29.11 -7.05 -47.71
C LEU A 210 28.38 -8.20 -47.01
N LEU A 211 28.94 -9.41 -47.02
CA LEU A 211 28.35 -10.56 -46.32
C LEU A 211 28.27 -10.33 -44.80
N ALA A 212 29.32 -9.77 -44.21
CA ALA A 212 29.33 -9.43 -42.78
C ALA A 212 28.26 -8.38 -42.43
N ALA A 213 27.96 -7.46 -43.34
CA ALA A 213 26.89 -6.48 -43.21
C ALA A 213 25.49 -7.02 -43.58
N GLY A 214 25.36 -8.31 -43.88
CA GLY A 214 24.07 -8.98 -44.11
C GLY A 214 23.64 -9.08 -45.57
N GLU A 215 24.53 -8.83 -46.53
CA GLU A 215 24.25 -9.12 -47.94
C GLU A 215 23.99 -10.62 -48.14
N LYS A 216 22.90 -10.96 -48.84
CA LYS A 216 22.52 -12.35 -49.10
C LYS A 216 22.84 -12.80 -50.51
N LYS A 217 23.09 -11.86 -51.43
CA LYS A 217 23.40 -12.15 -52.83
C LYS A 217 24.72 -11.50 -53.19
N ILE A 218 25.64 -12.30 -53.67
CA ILE A 218 26.92 -11.83 -54.16
C ILE A 218 27.22 -12.50 -55.49
N ASN A 219 28.16 -11.95 -56.23
CA ASN A 219 28.65 -12.56 -57.44
C ASN A 219 30.17 -12.50 -57.46
N LEU A 220 30.80 -13.51 -58.05
CA LEU A 220 32.23 -13.68 -58.06
C LEU A 220 32.69 -14.06 -59.46
N LYS A 221 33.85 -13.58 -59.88
CA LYS A 221 34.50 -13.97 -61.13
C LYS A 221 35.95 -14.30 -60.84
N PHE A 222 36.39 -15.50 -61.22
CA PHE A 222 37.77 -15.94 -61.05
C PHE A 222 38.38 -16.27 -62.40
N TYR A 223 39.65 -15.91 -62.57
CA TYR A 223 40.48 -16.48 -63.62
C TYR A 223 40.73 -17.97 -63.31
N ILE A 224 40.64 -18.83 -64.32
CA ILE A 224 40.65 -20.27 -64.10
C ILE A 224 41.90 -20.78 -63.38
N ARG A 225 43.05 -20.10 -63.47
CA ARG A 225 44.31 -20.53 -62.83
C ARG A 225 44.46 -20.07 -61.38
N HIS A 226 43.49 -19.33 -60.85
CA HIS A 226 43.57 -18.80 -59.51
C HIS A 226 43.39 -19.86 -58.43
N ASN A 227 44.11 -19.67 -57.32
CA ASN A 227 43.83 -20.31 -56.04
C ASN A 227 43.85 -19.21 -54.98
N TRP A 228 42.67 -18.89 -54.44
CA TRP A 228 42.52 -17.82 -53.45
C TRP A 228 42.03 -18.40 -52.14
N GLU A 229 42.54 -17.85 -51.04
CA GLU A 229 41.98 -18.02 -49.71
C GLU A 229 42.05 -16.67 -49.00
N VAL A 230 40.88 -16.08 -48.74
CA VAL A 230 40.77 -14.73 -48.18
C VAL A 230 39.85 -14.78 -46.97
N ALA A 231 40.25 -14.11 -45.90
CA ALA A 231 39.48 -13.95 -44.67
C ALA A 231 39.30 -12.46 -44.36
N GLU A 232 38.07 -12.05 -44.06
CA GLU A 232 37.74 -10.67 -43.72
C GLU A 232 36.40 -10.62 -42.97
N ALA A 233 36.29 -9.75 -41.96
CA ALA A 233 35.05 -9.51 -41.22
C ALA A 233 34.35 -10.78 -40.67
N GLY A 234 35.12 -11.81 -40.34
CA GLY A 234 34.59 -13.09 -39.82
C GLY A 234 34.05 -14.05 -40.89
N TRP A 235 34.21 -13.71 -42.17
CA TRP A 235 33.93 -14.60 -43.29
C TRP A 235 35.24 -15.04 -43.95
N THR A 236 35.21 -16.20 -44.59
CA THR A 236 36.32 -16.71 -45.38
C THR A 236 35.81 -17.27 -46.69
N ILE A 237 36.52 -16.98 -47.78
CA ILE A 237 36.28 -17.56 -49.09
C ILE A 237 37.53 -18.27 -49.59
N GLN A 238 37.36 -19.45 -50.15
CA GLN A 238 38.43 -20.19 -50.81
C GLN A 238 37.99 -20.62 -52.21
N PHE A 239 38.77 -20.29 -53.22
CA PHE A 239 38.60 -20.76 -54.58
C PHE A 239 39.78 -21.64 -54.96
N LYS A 240 39.51 -22.82 -55.52
CA LYS A 240 40.53 -23.73 -56.05
C LYS A 240 40.23 -24.06 -57.51
N THR A 241 41.28 -23.96 -58.33
CA THR A 241 41.23 -24.24 -59.76
C THR A 241 41.01 -25.73 -60.09
N ALA A 242 40.46 -25.99 -61.28
CA ALA A 242 40.49 -27.31 -61.92
C ALA A 242 41.83 -27.59 -62.64
N ASP A 243 42.61 -26.57 -63.00
CA ASP A 243 43.84 -26.71 -63.81
C ASP A 243 44.97 -27.40 -63.01
N LYS A 244 45.44 -28.54 -63.51
CA LYS A 244 46.46 -29.37 -62.84
C LYS A 244 47.80 -28.63 -62.70
N ASP A 245 48.13 -27.79 -63.68
CA ASP A 245 49.40 -27.04 -63.67
C ASP A 245 49.41 -25.98 -62.56
N TYR A 246 48.24 -25.67 -61.99
CA TYR A 246 48.04 -24.71 -60.92
C TYR A 246 47.47 -25.39 -59.66
N GLY A 247 47.72 -26.70 -59.47
CA GLY A 247 47.34 -27.42 -58.24
C GLY A 247 45.88 -27.86 -58.16
N GLY A 248 45.15 -27.80 -59.28
CA GLY A 248 43.82 -28.37 -59.44
C GLY A 248 43.83 -29.89 -59.64
N ASP A 249 42.65 -30.49 -59.69
CA ASP A 249 42.47 -31.95 -59.87
C ASP A 249 42.26 -32.37 -61.33
N GLY A 250 42.18 -31.42 -62.25
CA GLY A 250 41.90 -31.61 -63.67
C GLY A 250 40.42 -31.73 -64.01
N LYS A 251 39.51 -31.51 -63.07
CA LYS A 251 38.07 -31.78 -63.29
C LYS A 251 37.13 -30.74 -62.70
N TYR A 252 37.38 -30.23 -61.49
CA TYR A 252 36.43 -29.37 -60.79
C TYR A 252 37.07 -28.07 -60.30
N PHE A 253 36.36 -26.97 -60.51
CA PHE A 253 36.50 -25.77 -59.71
C PHE A 253 35.80 -25.98 -58.37
N TYR A 254 36.44 -25.57 -57.29
CA TYR A 254 35.88 -25.65 -55.96
C TYR A 254 35.77 -24.27 -55.35
N LEU A 255 34.65 -24.01 -54.70
CA LEU A 255 34.43 -22.79 -53.94
C LEU A 255 33.93 -23.14 -52.54
N TRP A 256 34.66 -22.71 -51.52
CA TRP A 256 34.25 -22.78 -50.12
C TRP A 256 33.93 -21.39 -49.60
N ILE A 257 32.86 -21.30 -48.80
CA ILE A 257 32.54 -20.13 -48.02
C ILE A 257 32.23 -20.56 -46.59
N SER A 258 32.77 -19.83 -45.61
CA SER A 258 32.42 -19.99 -44.20
C SER A 258 32.32 -18.67 -43.46
N ASN A 259 31.60 -18.70 -42.34
CA ASN A 259 31.51 -17.63 -41.36
C ASN A 259 31.91 -18.15 -39.97
N LYS A 260 31.98 -17.27 -38.97
CA LYS A 260 32.29 -17.62 -37.57
C LYS A 260 31.33 -18.66 -36.94
N GLU A 261 30.15 -18.86 -37.52
CA GLU A 261 29.10 -19.74 -37.00
C GLU A 261 29.15 -21.16 -37.61
N GLY A 262 30.16 -21.47 -38.43
CA GLY A 262 30.38 -22.83 -38.96
C GLY A 262 29.84 -23.08 -40.38
N GLY A 263 29.66 -22.01 -41.17
CA GLY A 263 29.28 -22.07 -42.58
C GLY A 263 27.83 -21.67 -42.83
N ALA A 264 27.58 -20.90 -43.89
CA ALA A 264 26.24 -20.49 -44.29
C ALA A 264 25.86 -21.24 -45.56
N LYS A 265 24.77 -22.02 -45.53
CA LYS A 265 24.29 -22.75 -46.71
C LYS A 265 24.00 -21.78 -47.84
N PHE A 266 24.38 -22.13 -49.06
CA PHE A 266 24.15 -21.29 -50.20
C PHE A 266 23.83 -22.10 -51.45
N LYS A 267 23.25 -21.42 -52.44
CA LYS A 267 23.15 -21.91 -53.81
C LYS A 267 23.90 -20.97 -54.74
N ALA A 268 24.38 -21.50 -55.85
CA ALA A 268 25.12 -20.72 -56.83
C ALA A 268 24.68 -21.05 -58.25
N ILE A 269 24.61 -20.04 -59.11
CA ILE A 269 24.59 -20.23 -60.56
C ILE A 269 26.02 -20.06 -61.04
N ALA A 270 26.65 -21.16 -61.44
CA ALA A 270 28.03 -21.20 -61.93
C ALA A 270 28.06 -21.24 -63.46
N GLN A 271 29.01 -20.56 -64.08
CA GLN A 271 29.13 -20.48 -65.54
C GLN A 271 30.57 -20.20 -65.98
N GLN A 272 30.99 -20.79 -67.09
CA GLN A 272 32.30 -20.55 -67.70
C GLN A 272 32.22 -19.43 -68.73
N ILE A 273 33.25 -18.59 -68.80
CA ILE A 273 33.29 -17.38 -69.62
C ILE A 273 34.63 -17.27 -70.36
N LYS A 274 34.58 -17.05 -71.67
CA LYS A 274 35.76 -16.86 -72.51
C LYS A 274 36.22 -15.39 -72.52
N TRP A 275 37.43 -15.09 -72.99
CA TRP A 275 37.96 -13.71 -73.11
C TRP A 275 37.00 -12.74 -73.81
N ASN A 276 36.26 -13.23 -74.83
CA ASN A 276 35.29 -12.45 -75.60
C ASN A 276 33.88 -12.42 -74.98
N GLY A 277 33.71 -12.90 -73.74
CA GLY A 277 32.45 -12.87 -73.02
C GLY A 277 31.47 -13.97 -73.43
N GLU A 278 31.86 -14.88 -74.32
CA GLU A 278 31.04 -16.06 -74.63
C GLU A 278 30.88 -16.91 -73.36
N GLU A 279 29.63 -17.14 -72.96
CA GLU A 279 29.32 -17.90 -71.76
C GLU A 279 28.82 -19.31 -72.10
N LYS A 280 29.29 -20.33 -71.37
CA LYS A 280 28.84 -21.73 -71.52
C LYS A 280 28.67 -22.45 -70.20
N ASN A 281 28.00 -23.60 -70.26
CA ASN A 281 27.90 -24.57 -69.16
C ASN A 281 27.27 -24.01 -67.88
N ARG A 282 26.24 -23.16 -67.99
CA ARG A 282 25.52 -22.63 -66.84
C ARG A 282 24.89 -23.78 -66.04
N ARG A 283 25.17 -23.86 -64.74
CA ARG A 283 24.61 -24.85 -63.81
C ARG A 283 24.18 -24.20 -62.51
N GLU A 284 23.04 -24.62 -61.97
CA GLU A 284 22.65 -24.31 -60.59
C GLU A 284 23.23 -25.38 -59.66
N LEU A 285 23.89 -24.93 -58.59
CA LEU A 285 24.58 -25.76 -57.61
C LEU A 285 24.08 -25.42 -56.22
N ARG A 286 24.08 -26.41 -55.32
CA ARG A 286 23.80 -26.22 -53.89
C ARG A 286 25.07 -26.56 -53.11
N SER A 287 25.32 -25.79 -52.06
CA SER A 287 26.44 -26.07 -51.18
C SER A 287 26.22 -27.36 -50.40
N GLU A 288 27.31 -28.07 -50.18
CA GLU A 288 27.39 -29.22 -49.30
C GLU A 288 28.35 -28.91 -48.16
N LYS A 289 28.00 -29.36 -46.96
CA LYS A 289 28.86 -29.22 -45.80
C LYS A 289 30.16 -30.00 -45.98
N ASP A 290 31.27 -29.31 -45.80
CA ASP A 290 32.64 -29.84 -45.87
C ASP A 290 33.40 -29.40 -44.62
N GLY A 291 33.30 -30.20 -43.56
CA GLY A 291 33.80 -29.83 -42.22
C GLY A 291 33.04 -28.64 -41.63
N THR A 292 33.75 -27.53 -41.43
CA THR A 292 33.20 -26.25 -40.93
C THR A 292 32.87 -25.24 -42.03
N ARG A 293 32.99 -25.67 -43.30
CA ARG A 293 32.76 -24.83 -44.48
C ARG A 293 31.61 -25.39 -45.31
N GLU A 294 31.01 -24.53 -46.13
CA GLU A 294 30.06 -24.91 -47.16
C GLU A 294 30.75 -24.85 -48.52
N ARG A 295 30.63 -25.90 -49.32
CA ARG A 295 31.37 -26.08 -50.57
C ARG A 295 30.46 -26.34 -51.75
N ILE A 296 30.78 -25.77 -52.91
CA ILE A 296 30.27 -26.22 -54.21
C ILE A 296 31.40 -26.76 -55.08
N LYS A 297 31.05 -27.69 -55.97
CA LYS A 297 31.93 -28.22 -57.03
C LYS A 297 31.32 -27.90 -58.38
N TYR A 298 32.11 -27.33 -59.28
CA TYR A 298 31.69 -27.00 -60.64
C TYR A 298 32.66 -27.62 -61.65
N GLU A 299 32.14 -28.47 -62.53
CA GLU A 299 32.95 -29.21 -63.49
C GLU A 299 33.52 -28.30 -64.59
N ASP A 300 34.82 -28.40 -64.87
CA ASP A 300 35.43 -27.77 -66.03
C ASP A 300 35.12 -28.58 -67.29
N VAL A 301 34.34 -27.99 -68.19
CA VAL A 301 33.87 -28.66 -69.42
C VAL A 301 34.45 -28.01 -70.67
N ALA A 302 34.63 -26.69 -70.69
CA ALA A 302 35.02 -25.95 -71.89
C ALA A 302 36.46 -25.42 -71.87
N GLY A 303 37.18 -25.49 -70.74
CA GLY A 303 38.53 -24.90 -70.63
C GLY A 303 38.55 -23.39 -70.91
N TYR A 304 37.47 -22.70 -70.54
CA TYR A 304 37.34 -21.25 -70.71
C TYR A 304 38.17 -20.51 -69.66
N VAL A 305 38.27 -19.20 -69.82
CA VAL A 305 39.28 -18.36 -69.17
C VAL A 305 38.86 -17.94 -67.77
N PHE A 306 37.56 -17.75 -67.58
CA PHE A 306 36.98 -17.32 -66.33
C PHE A 306 35.86 -18.26 -65.92
N VAL A 307 35.60 -18.29 -64.61
CA VAL A 307 34.42 -18.90 -64.02
C VAL A 307 33.71 -17.86 -63.15
N ARG A 308 32.40 -17.72 -63.36
CA ARG A 308 31.53 -16.86 -62.58
C ARG A 308 30.66 -17.69 -61.65
N PHE A 309 30.46 -17.19 -60.43
CA PHE A 309 29.51 -17.72 -59.45
C PHE A 309 28.56 -16.60 -59.00
N ASN A 310 27.27 -16.74 -59.27
CA ASN A 310 26.21 -15.90 -58.70
C ASN A 310 25.58 -16.61 -57.50
N ILE A 311 25.86 -16.15 -56.29
CA ILE A 311 25.61 -16.86 -55.03
C ILE A 311 24.41 -16.26 -54.29
N THR A 312 23.59 -17.12 -53.68
CA THR A 312 22.52 -16.74 -52.76
C THR A 312 22.64 -17.55 -51.48
N PHE A 313 22.78 -16.89 -50.33
CA PHE A 313 22.75 -17.53 -49.01
C PHE A 313 21.30 -17.85 -48.61
N LEU A 314 21.11 -19.03 -48.00
CA LEU A 314 19.80 -19.60 -47.65
C LEU A 314 19.49 -19.38 -46.17
#